data_AF-A0A3N1XQF8-F1
#
_entry.id   AF-A0A3N1XQF8-F1
#
_cell.length_a   1.000
_cell.length_b   1.000
_cell.length_c   1.000
_cell.angle_alpha   90.00
_cell.angle_beta   90.00
_cell.angle_gamma   90.00
#
_symmetry.space_group_name_H-M   'P 1'
#
loop_
_entity.id
_entity.type
_entity.pdbx_description
1 polymer ?
#
loop_
_entity_poly.entity_id
_entity_poly.type
_entity_poly.pdbx_seq_one_letter_code
_entity_poly.pdbx_strand_id
1 'polypeptide(L)'
;MYAQLLVNSAGALLSPTPRSPRDAPGGYEHPERDEFVPKLGSLDLLRLAFFAHSHDIEVLGFDVRDRALEPLPQAVVDDVNDKLAASMRDKDEGSARQALHGPGGPYSIVAIELEGPSFESVWVARLGRVEAPSIAGVTDMLRPVWSALGLR
;
A
#
# COMPACT_ATOMS: atom_id res chain seq x y z
N MET A 1 3.13 51.70 -31.72
CA MET A 1 3.48 51.75 -30.29
C MET A 1 3.04 50.42 -29.70
N TYR A 2 3.94 49.45 -29.47
CA TYR A 2 4.71 49.21 -28.21
C TYR A 2 3.77 49.12 -26.98
N ALA A 3 3.79 48.15 -26.06
CA ALA A 3 4.56 46.93 -25.74
C ALA A 3 3.73 46.22 -24.61
N GLN A 4 3.53 44.89 -24.54
CA GLN A 4 4.40 43.82 -24.00
C GLN A 4 4.30 43.58 -22.46
N LEU A 5 4.44 42.30 -22.08
CA LEU A 5 4.59 41.60 -20.77
C LEU A 5 3.30 40.99 -20.15
N LEU A 6 3.09 39.66 -20.21
CA LEU A 6 3.73 38.52 -19.48
C LEU A 6 3.48 38.53 -17.97
N VAL A 7 2.86 37.45 -17.45
CA VAL A 7 3.39 36.59 -16.36
C VAL A 7 2.55 35.28 -16.27
N ASN A 8 3.27 34.16 -16.33
CA ASN A 8 2.89 32.79 -15.98
C ASN A 8 2.24 32.68 -14.60
N SER A 9 1.33 31.72 -14.39
CA SER A 9 1.28 30.84 -13.19
C SER A 9 0.03 29.96 -13.20
N ALA A 10 0.19 28.66 -13.42
CA ALA A 10 -0.58 27.54 -12.86
C ALA A 10 -0.09 26.32 -13.63
N GLY A 11 0.96 25.66 -13.17
CA GLY A 11 0.86 24.85 -11.97
C GLY A 11 0.65 23.43 -12.46
N ALA A 12 1.76 22.71 -12.60
CA ALA A 12 1.81 21.35 -13.07
C ALA A 12 0.82 20.48 -12.27
N LEU A 13 -0.24 19.99 -12.93
CA LEU A 13 -0.96 18.82 -12.49
C LEU A 13 -0.06 17.61 -12.79
N LEU A 14 0.99 17.46 -11.99
CA LEU A 14 1.62 16.18 -11.78
C LEU A 14 0.54 15.32 -11.13
N SER A 15 -0.17 14.55 -11.95
CA SER A 15 -0.82 13.35 -11.43
C SER A 15 0.27 12.59 -10.68
N PRO A 16 0.09 12.21 -9.41
CA PRO A 16 1.02 11.30 -8.77
C PRO A 16 0.96 10.00 -9.57
N THR A 17 1.91 9.81 -10.48
CA THR A 17 2.09 8.54 -11.16
C THR A 17 2.36 7.53 -10.05
N PRO A 18 1.55 6.45 -9.90
CA PRO A 18 1.86 5.43 -8.94
C PRO A 18 3.27 4.93 -9.24
N ARG A 19 4.20 5.14 -8.31
CA ARG A 19 5.56 4.61 -8.43
C ARG A 19 5.44 3.10 -8.35
N SER A 20 5.47 2.44 -9.50
CA SER A 20 5.49 0.99 -9.54
C SER A 20 6.74 0.50 -8.78
N PRO A 21 6.64 -0.50 -7.89
CA PRO A 21 7.74 -0.96 -7.02
C PRO A 21 8.89 -1.68 -7.79
N ARG A 22 9.09 -1.38 -9.07
CA ARG A 22 9.98 -2.10 -9.98
C ARG A 22 11.47 -1.72 -9.90
N ASP A 23 11.86 -0.59 -9.28
CA ASP A 23 13.24 -0.06 -9.38
C ASP A 23 13.91 0.38 -8.06
N ALA A 24 14.00 -0.48 -7.02
CA ALA A 24 14.84 -0.17 -5.85
C ALA A 24 15.53 -1.41 -5.20
N PRO A 25 16.80 -1.30 -4.75
CA PRO A 25 17.52 -2.37 -4.04
C PRO A 25 17.31 -2.29 -2.52
N GLY A 26 17.30 -3.46 -1.85
CA GLY A 26 17.48 -3.63 -0.39
C GLY A 26 16.27 -4.22 0.33
N GLY A 27 16.29 -5.53 0.60
CA GLY A 27 15.34 -6.18 1.52
C GLY A 27 15.74 -6.00 2.99
N TYR A 28 14.76 -6.01 3.89
CA TYR A 28 14.97 -5.93 5.34
C TYR A 28 14.94 -7.33 5.96
N GLU A 29 16.10 -7.92 6.15
CA GLU A 29 16.34 -8.97 7.16
C GLU A 29 17.66 -8.61 7.87
N HIS A 30 17.58 -7.76 8.90
CA HIS A 30 18.70 -7.42 9.79
C HIS A 30 18.40 -7.94 11.21
N PRO A 31 18.48 -9.26 11.46
CA PRO A 31 18.21 -9.85 12.78
C PRO A 31 19.08 -9.26 13.89
N GLU A 32 20.23 -8.68 13.56
CA GLU A 32 21.12 -7.97 14.46
C GLU A 32 20.62 -6.58 14.93
N ARG A 33 19.52 -6.06 14.36
CA ARG A 33 18.94 -4.74 14.68
C ARG A 33 17.56 -4.80 15.34
N ASP A 34 17.06 -5.98 15.70
CA ASP A 34 15.67 -6.20 16.14
C ASP A 34 14.60 -5.71 15.13
N GLU A 35 14.98 -5.54 13.86
CA GLU A 35 14.11 -5.12 12.77
C GLU A 35 13.54 -6.36 12.07
N PHE A 36 12.54 -7.01 12.68
CA PHE A 36 11.85 -8.16 12.10
C PHE A 36 10.53 -7.72 11.46
N VAL A 37 10.42 -7.86 10.13
CA VAL A 37 9.14 -7.74 9.44
C VAL A 37 8.70 -9.13 8.98
N PRO A 38 7.58 -9.66 9.49
CA PRO A 38 7.10 -10.99 9.15
C PRO A 38 6.77 -11.08 7.66
N LYS A 39 6.91 -12.28 7.07
CA LYS A 39 6.37 -12.55 5.74
C LYS A 39 4.84 -12.53 5.82
N LEU A 40 4.20 -11.56 5.16
CA LEU A 40 2.77 -11.31 5.21
C LEU A 40 2.06 -11.99 4.04
N GLY A 41 1.11 -12.88 4.31
CA GLY A 41 0.19 -13.36 3.28
C GLY A 41 -0.75 -12.24 2.80
N SER A 42 -1.46 -12.45 1.69
CA SER A 42 -2.43 -11.45 1.19
C SER A 42 -3.53 -11.13 2.20
N LEU A 43 -3.95 -12.11 3.01
CA LEU A 43 -4.90 -11.88 4.09
C LEU A 43 -4.29 -11.10 5.26
N ASP A 44 -3.00 -11.24 5.53
CA ASP A 44 -2.32 -10.48 6.58
C ASP A 44 -2.15 -9.02 6.15
N LEU A 45 -1.81 -8.78 4.88
CA LEU A 45 -1.79 -7.45 4.28
C LEU A 45 -3.18 -6.81 4.29
N LEU A 46 -4.23 -7.59 4.01
CA LEU A 46 -5.60 -7.09 4.08
C LEU A 46 -5.98 -6.70 5.52
N ARG A 47 -5.66 -7.54 6.50
CA ARG A 47 -5.90 -7.23 7.93
C ARG A 47 -5.11 -5.99 8.38
N LEU A 48 -3.87 -5.85 7.93
CA LEU A 48 -3.06 -4.65 8.16
C LEU A 48 -3.74 -3.41 7.58
N ALA A 49 -4.28 -3.49 6.36
CA ALA A 49 -5.01 -2.36 5.76
C ALA A 49 -6.27 -1.98 6.57
N PHE A 50 -7.07 -2.96 7.02
CA PHE A 50 -8.22 -2.68 7.89
C PHE A 50 -7.81 -2.10 9.25
N PHE A 51 -6.71 -2.59 9.84
CA PHE A 51 -6.17 -2.04 11.08
C PHE A 51 -5.66 -0.60 10.89
N ALA A 52 -4.93 -0.34 9.82
CA ALA A 52 -4.43 0.98 9.47
C ALA A 52 -5.58 1.98 9.35
N HIS A 53 -6.62 1.59 8.58
CA HIS A 53 -7.82 2.40 8.40
C HIS A 53 -8.53 2.72 9.72
N SER A 54 -8.52 1.82 10.70
CA SER A 54 -9.14 2.07 12.01
C SER A 54 -8.29 2.93 12.97
N HIS A 55 -7.06 3.30 12.59
CA HIS A 55 -6.11 4.07 13.40
C HIS A 55 -5.65 5.35 12.67
N ASP A 56 -6.52 5.94 11.86
CA ASP A 56 -6.27 7.19 11.13
C ASP A 56 -5.05 7.12 10.18
N ILE A 57 -4.73 5.93 9.69
CA ILE A 57 -3.75 5.71 8.63
C ILE A 57 -4.52 5.44 7.34
N GLU A 58 -4.24 6.23 6.31
CA GLU A 58 -4.87 6.11 5.01
C GLU A 58 -4.25 4.96 4.22
N VAL A 59 -5.10 4.18 3.55
CA VAL A 59 -4.67 3.14 2.62
C VAL A 59 -4.82 3.70 1.22
N LEU A 60 -3.70 4.06 0.60
CA LEU A 60 -3.67 4.72 -0.71
C LEU A 60 -3.96 3.72 -1.85
N GLY A 61 -3.55 2.46 -1.69
CA GLY A 61 -3.81 1.44 -2.69
C GLY A 61 -3.17 0.08 -2.39
N PHE A 62 -3.46 -0.88 -3.26
CA PHE A 62 -2.91 -2.23 -3.20
C PHE A 62 -2.16 -2.55 -4.50
N ASP A 63 -0.98 -3.16 -4.38
CA ASP A 63 -0.35 -3.88 -5.49
C ASP A 63 -0.93 -5.29 -5.51
N VAL A 64 -1.70 -5.57 -6.58
CA VAL A 64 -2.44 -6.82 -6.76
C VAL A 64 -1.90 -7.57 -7.98
N ARG A 65 -1.68 -8.87 -7.80
CA ARG A 65 -1.18 -9.80 -8.81
C ARG A 65 -2.12 -10.97 -9.00
N ASP A 66 -1.95 -11.69 -10.09
CA ASP A 66 -2.66 -12.96 -10.29
C ASP A 66 -2.11 -14.08 -9.38
N ARG A 67 -2.63 -15.30 -9.55
CA ARG A 67 -2.17 -16.49 -8.80
C ARG A 67 -0.71 -16.88 -9.04
N ALA A 68 -0.15 -16.51 -10.20
CA ALA A 68 1.24 -16.77 -10.59
C ALA A 68 2.16 -15.60 -10.17
N LEU A 69 1.61 -14.59 -9.49
CA LEU A 69 2.26 -13.33 -9.14
C LEU A 69 2.64 -12.47 -10.34
N GLU A 70 1.99 -12.70 -11.48
CA GLU A 70 2.15 -11.90 -12.68
C GLU A 70 1.39 -10.57 -12.56
N PRO A 71 1.89 -9.48 -13.18
CA PRO A 71 1.16 -8.22 -13.25
C PRO A 71 -0.20 -8.42 -13.93
N LEU A 72 -1.24 -7.84 -13.34
CA LEU A 72 -2.57 -7.79 -13.93
C LEU A 72 -2.67 -6.63 -14.93
N PRO A 73 -3.61 -6.68 -15.90
CA PRO A 73 -3.98 -5.51 -16.69
C PRO A 73 -4.46 -4.36 -15.77
N GLN A 74 -4.07 -3.12 -16.07
CA GLN A 74 -4.36 -1.96 -15.21
C GLN A 74 -5.86 -1.81 -14.90
N ALA A 75 -6.73 -1.99 -15.88
CA ALA A 75 -8.18 -1.90 -15.68
C ALA A 75 -8.72 -2.91 -14.64
N VAL A 76 -8.07 -4.08 -14.51
CA VAL A 76 -8.41 -5.08 -13.47
C VAL A 76 -7.88 -4.63 -12.12
N VAL A 77 -6.65 -4.08 -12.07
CA VAL A 77 -6.07 -3.53 -10.84
C VAL A 77 -6.95 -2.41 -10.28
N ASP A 78 -7.40 -1.48 -11.13
CA ASP A 78 -8.25 -0.36 -10.74
C ASP A 78 -9.59 -0.86 -10.18
N ASP A 79 -10.27 -1.77 -10.86
CA ASP A 79 -11.53 -2.36 -10.41
C ASP A 79 -11.40 -3.11 -9.06
N VAL A 80 -10.30 -3.86 -8.87
CA VAL A 80 -10.05 -4.54 -7.59
C VAL A 80 -9.74 -3.54 -6.48
N ASN A 81 -8.93 -2.52 -6.75
CA ASN A 81 -8.62 -1.47 -5.79
C ASN A 81 -9.87 -0.69 -5.36
N ASP A 82 -10.75 -0.35 -6.29
CA ASP A 82 -12.02 0.33 -5.99
C ASP A 82 -12.91 -0.51 -5.07
N LYS A 83 -12.99 -1.83 -5.32
CA LYS A 83 -13.75 -2.77 -4.48
C LYS A 83 -13.14 -2.91 -3.08
N LEU A 84 -11.82 -2.98 -2.99
CA LEU A 84 -11.12 -3.04 -1.70
C LEU A 84 -11.31 -1.74 -0.90
N ALA A 85 -11.18 -0.58 -1.56
CA ALA A 85 -11.40 0.72 -0.95
C ALA A 85 -12.85 0.89 -0.47
N ALA A 86 -13.84 0.44 -1.26
CA ALA A 86 -15.24 0.41 -0.83
C ALA A 86 -15.44 -0.48 0.41
N SER A 87 -14.88 -1.69 0.39
CA SER A 87 -14.98 -2.64 1.51
C SER A 87 -14.36 -2.10 2.80
N MET A 88 -13.25 -1.35 2.71
CA MET A 88 -12.63 -0.70 3.86
C MET A 88 -13.52 0.41 4.44
N ARG A 89 -14.10 1.26 3.59
CA ARG A 89 -15.05 2.30 4.02
C ARG A 89 -16.26 1.71 4.75
N ASP A 90 -16.76 0.57 4.25
CA ASP A 90 -17.91 -0.13 4.84
C ASP A 90 -17.52 -1.04 6.02
N LYS A 91 -16.23 -1.14 6.35
CA LYS A 91 -15.66 -2.05 7.37
C LYS A 91 -16.07 -3.52 7.16
N ASP A 92 -16.22 -3.93 5.91
CA ASP A 92 -16.65 -5.27 5.52
C ASP A 92 -15.49 -6.10 4.96
N GLU A 93 -14.82 -6.84 5.85
CA GLU A 93 -13.73 -7.75 5.47
C GLU A 93 -14.22 -8.89 4.55
N GLY A 94 -15.51 -9.26 4.64
CA GLY A 94 -16.09 -10.31 3.79
C GLY A 94 -16.12 -9.90 2.32
N SER A 95 -16.60 -8.68 2.04
CA SER A 95 -16.59 -8.10 0.69
C SER A 95 -15.17 -7.92 0.15
N ALA A 96 -14.21 -7.52 1.00
CA ALA A 96 -12.82 -7.41 0.59
C ALA A 96 -12.22 -8.78 0.18
N ARG A 97 -12.52 -9.84 0.94
CA ARG A 97 -12.11 -11.21 0.59
C ARG A 97 -12.77 -11.68 -0.71
N GLN A 98 -14.03 -11.32 -0.93
CA GLN A 98 -14.73 -11.65 -2.17
C GLN A 98 -14.13 -10.91 -3.38
N ALA A 99 -13.67 -9.67 -3.22
CA ALA A 99 -12.96 -8.95 -4.27
C ALA A 99 -11.67 -9.67 -4.71
N LEU A 100 -10.97 -10.34 -3.76
CA LEU A 100 -9.75 -11.08 -4.04
C LEU A 100 -9.97 -12.52 -4.51
N HIS A 101 -11.01 -13.21 -4.05
CA HIS A 101 -11.20 -14.65 -4.31
C HIS A 101 -12.46 -14.97 -5.12
N GLY A 102 -13.14 -13.94 -5.62
CA GLY A 102 -14.39 -14.06 -6.36
C GLY A 102 -14.22 -14.49 -7.82
N PRO A 103 -15.29 -14.35 -8.63
CA PRO A 103 -15.31 -14.81 -10.02
C PRO A 103 -14.27 -14.15 -10.94
N GLY A 104 -13.78 -12.95 -10.60
CA GLY A 104 -12.73 -12.26 -11.35
C GLY A 104 -11.35 -12.88 -11.21
N GLY A 105 -11.13 -13.62 -10.13
CA GLY A 105 -9.92 -14.41 -9.92
C GLY A 105 -9.76 -14.84 -8.47
N PRO A 106 -8.80 -15.75 -8.20
CA PRO A 106 -7.93 -15.58 -7.05
C PRO A 106 -6.84 -14.56 -7.42
N TYR A 107 -6.87 -13.42 -6.75
CA TYR A 107 -5.83 -12.39 -6.77
C TYR A 107 -5.01 -12.44 -5.48
N SER A 108 -3.76 -12.00 -5.57
CA SER A 108 -2.85 -11.87 -4.44
C SER A 108 -2.50 -10.42 -4.23
N ILE A 109 -2.72 -9.91 -3.02
CA ILE A 109 -2.09 -8.66 -2.58
C ILE A 109 -0.61 -8.98 -2.31
N VAL A 110 0.28 -8.24 -2.96
CA VAL A 110 1.74 -8.36 -2.77
C VAL A 110 2.33 -7.17 -2.04
N ALA A 111 1.67 -6.01 -2.07
CA ALA A 111 2.00 -4.87 -1.23
C ALA A 111 0.77 -3.97 -1.00
N ILE A 112 0.84 -3.16 0.05
CA ILE A 112 -0.11 -2.09 0.33
C ILE A 112 0.64 -0.77 0.49
N GLU A 113 0.03 0.30 0.05
CA GLU A 113 0.53 1.66 0.23
C GLU A 113 -0.25 2.34 1.36
N LEU A 114 0.47 2.88 2.33
CA LEU A 114 -0.07 3.52 3.53
C LEU A 114 0.45 4.94 3.66
N GLU A 115 -0.37 5.87 4.11
CA GLU A 115 0.02 7.23 4.47
C GLU A 115 -0.52 7.56 5.84
N GLY A 116 0.26 8.27 6.65
CA GLY A 116 -0.18 8.65 7.99
C GLY A 116 0.26 10.06 8.37
N PRO A 117 -0.20 10.56 9.53
CA PRO A 117 0.04 11.95 9.92
C PRO A 117 1.52 12.32 10.13
N SER A 118 2.37 11.33 10.39
CA SER A 118 3.77 11.50 10.78
C SER A 118 4.79 10.92 9.78
N PHE A 119 4.32 10.35 8.66
CA PHE A 119 5.17 9.76 7.63
C PHE A 119 4.51 9.95 6.26
N GLU A 120 5.33 10.20 5.24
CA GLU A 120 4.86 10.17 3.84
C GLU A 120 4.43 8.75 3.44
N SER A 121 4.01 8.53 2.19
CA SER A 121 3.67 7.19 1.70
C SER A 121 4.74 6.11 2.01
N VAL A 122 4.26 4.98 2.52
CA VAL A 122 5.02 3.78 2.84
C VAL A 122 4.41 2.57 2.18
N TRP A 123 5.25 1.78 1.51
CA TRP A 123 4.83 0.50 0.94
C TRP A 123 5.19 -0.65 1.87
N VAL A 124 4.19 -1.46 2.26
CA VAL A 124 4.39 -2.69 3.03
C VAL A 124 4.11 -3.89 2.15
N ALA A 125 5.14 -4.66 1.84
CA ALA A 125 5.06 -5.81 0.95
C ALA A 125 5.06 -7.17 1.67
N ARG A 126 4.54 -8.19 0.98
CA ARG A 126 4.42 -9.59 1.41
C ARG A 126 5.71 -10.21 1.96
N LEU A 127 6.87 -9.79 1.46
CA LEU A 127 8.17 -10.31 1.91
C LEU A 127 8.74 -9.54 3.11
N GLY A 128 7.91 -8.80 3.85
CA GLY A 128 8.37 -7.95 4.95
C GLY A 128 9.18 -6.74 4.48
N ARG A 129 9.10 -6.42 3.18
CA ARG A 129 9.79 -5.25 2.61
C ARG A 129 8.96 -4.01 2.88
N VAL A 130 9.55 -3.06 3.58
CA VAL A 130 8.97 -1.76 3.89
C VAL A 130 9.75 -0.70 3.13
N GLU A 131 9.12 0.02 2.21
CA GLU A 131 9.76 1.16 1.54
C GLU A 131 9.24 2.45 2.15
N ALA A 132 10.13 3.22 2.75
CA ALA A 132 9.79 4.46 3.43
C ALA A 132 10.90 5.51 3.21
N PRO A 133 10.56 6.80 3.05
CA PRO A 133 11.55 7.87 3.02
C PRO A 133 12.26 8.08 4.38
N SER A 134 11.67 7.61 5.49
CA SER A 134 12.27 7.59 6.83
C SER A 134 11.80 6.37 7.64
N ILE A 135 12.75 5.61 8.21
CA ILE A 135 12.50 4.31 8.86
C ILE A 135 11.89 4.48 10.27
N ALA A 136 12.25 5.54 11.00
CA ALA A 136 11.92 5.69 12.42
C ALA A 136 10.41 5.76 12.72
N GLY A 137 9.62 6.37 11.82
CA GLY A 137 8.17 6.49 11.99
C GLY A 137 7.41 5.19 11.70
N VAL A 138 7.97 4.32 10.86
CA VAL A 138 7.28 3.12 10.37
C VAL A 138 7.30 1.99 11.39
N THR A 139 8.43 1.81 12.08
CA THR A 139 8.57 0.77 13.11
C THR A 139 7.62 1.02 14.29
N ASP A 140 7.45 2.27 14.72
CA ASP A 140 6.55 2.59 15.84
C ASP A 140 5.07 2.45 15.46
N MET A 141 4.72 2.66 14.18
CA MET A 141 3.38 2.41 13.65
C MET A 141 3.06 0.93 13.49
N LEU A 142 3.99 0.14 12.92
CA LEU A 142 3.73 -1.26 12.60
C LEU A 142 3.83 -2.19 13.82
N ARG A 143 4.59 -1.80 14.86
CA ARG A 143 4.74 -2.57 16.10
C ARG A 143 3.43 -2.96 16.79
N PRO A 144 2.46 -2.05 17.01
CA PRO A 144 1.16 -2.45 17.56
C PRO A 144 0.40 -3.38 16.62
N VAL A 145 0.56 -3.23 15.29
CA VAL A 145 -0.11 -4.11 14.32
C VAL A 145 0.47 -5.52 14.35
N TRP A 146 1.80 -5.65 14.29
CA TRP A 146 2.47 -6.95 14.39
C TRP A 146 2.10 -7.67 15.68
N SER A 147 2.04 -6.93 16.79
CA SER A 147 1.60 -7.47 18.08
C SER A 147 0.14 -7.91 18.06
N ALA A 148 -0.78 -7.12 17.49
CA ALA A 148 -2.20 -7.44 17.40
C ALA A 148 -2.50 -8.62 16.47
N LEU A 149 -1.72 -8.76 15.39
CA LEU A 149 -1.83 -9.87 14.44
C LEU A 149 -1.11 -11.14 14.90
N GLY A 150 -0.43 -11.10 16.06
CA GLY A 150 0.34 -12.24 16.58
C GLY A 150 1.55 -12.60 15.71
N LEU A 151 2.04 -11.66 14.92
CA LEU A 151 3.19 -11.83 14.06
C LEU A 151 4.43 -11.47 14.87
N ARG A 152 5.16 -12.48 15.36
CA ARG A 152 6.42 -12.35 16.09
C ARG A 152 7.52 -13.14 15.40
#